data_AF-A0A7V9N1E6-F1
#
_entry.id   AF-A0A7V9N1E6-F1
#
_cell.length_a   1.000
_cell.length_b   1.000
_cell.length_c   1.000
_cell.angle_alpha   90.00
_cell.angle_beta   90.00
_cell.angle_gamma   90.00
#
_symmetry.space_group_name_H-M   'P 1'
#
loop_
_entity.id
_entity.type
_entity.pdbx_description
1 polymer ?
#
loop_
_entity_poly.entity_id
_entity_poly.type
_entity_poly.pdbx_seq_one_letter_code
_entity_poly.pdbx_strand_id
1 'polypeptide(L)'
;MSLVDLASIGSFVSGIAVLVSLVYLGLQVRQAKRHQQAAIRQGRADRIVMMCFSGGDPAVADAVAKGYAGADDITETQLIQFHYICRGIFYHFEEEFFQHKEGLANDAYYESFLKGTKLMACEPGLRVQWRQQRAGFVPEFAAVMDKLLAQTQPRLHSDALAQWKAAIAAEKAVGADV
;
A
#
# COMPACT_ATOMS: atom_id res chain seq x y z
N MET A 1 -37.98 -46.95 -31.02
CA MET A 1 -37.25 -46.38 -29.87
C MET A 1 -38.22 -46.33 -28.71
N SER A 2 -37.87 -46.93 -27.58
CA SER A 2 -38.71 -46.91 -26.38
C SER A 2 -38.57 -45.57 -25.65
N LEU A 3 -39.54 -45.21 -24.81
CA LEU A 3 -39.45 -44.04 -23.92
C LEU A 3 -38.18 -44.07 -23.03
N VAL A 4 -37.69 -45.27 -22.73
CA VAL A 4 -36.47 -45.51 -21.95
C VAL A 4 -35.22 -45.11 -22.74
N ASP A 5 -35.18 -45.37 -24.05
CA ASP A 5 -34.05 -44.97 -24.91
C ASP A 5 -33.97 -43.45 -25.03
N LEU A 6 -35.11 -42.79 -25.17
CA LEU A 6 -35.21 -41.32 -25.25
C LEU A 6 -34.81 -40.66 -23.93
N ALA A 7 -35.22 -41.22 -22.79
CA ALA A 7 -34.83 -40.77 -21.46
C ALA A 7 -33.32 -40.96 -21.19
N SER A 8 -32.74 -42.05 -21.70
CA SER A 8 -31.30 -42.32 -21.57
C SER A 8 -30.46 -41.33 -22.38
N ILE A 9 -30.89 -40.98 -23.60
CA ILE A 9 -30.25 -39.93 -24.41
C ILE A 9 -30.38 -38.56 -23.74
N GLY A 10 -31.57 -38.21 -23.22
CA GLY A 10 -31.76 -36.96 -22.47
C GLY A 10 -30.90 -36.85 -21.22
N SER A 11 -30.72 -37.95 -20.50
CA SER A 11 -29.84 -38.03 -19.32
C SER A 11 -28.36 -37.90 -19.70
N PHE A 12 -27.95 -38.48 -20.82
CA PHE A 12 -26.59 -38.35 -21.34
C PHE A 12 -26.27 -36.91 -21.76
N VAL A 13 -27.17 -36.29 -22.55
CA VAL A 13 -27.00 -34.90 -23.02
C VAL A 13 -27.01 -33.91 -21.85
N SER A 14 -27.90 -34.10 -20.87
CA SER A 14 -27.92 -33.25 -19.67
C SER A 14 -26.65 -33.39 -18.82
N GLY A 15 -26.13 -34.61 -18.66
CA GLY A 15 -24.84 -34.84 -18.00
C GLY A 15 -23.68 -34.10 -18.67
N ILE A 16 -23.62 -34.14 -20.01
CA ILE A 16 -22.62 -33.37 -20.78
C ILE A 16 -22.83 -31.87 -20.59
N ALA A 17 -24.06 -31.38 -20.63
CA ALA A 17 -24.37 -29.96 -20.43
C ALA A 17 -23.93 -29.45 -19.04
N VAL A 18 -24.13 -30.26 -17.99
CA VAL A 18 -23.67 -29.94 -16.63
C VAL A 18 -22.14 -29.90 -16.56
N LEU A 19 -21.45 -30.87 -17.17
CA LEU A 19 -19.98 -30.87 -17.22
C LEU A 19 -19.42 -29.63 -17.94
N VAL A 20 -19.99 -29.27 -19.09
CA VAL A 20 -19.60 -28.05 -19.82
C VAL A 20 -19.84 -26.81 -18.97
N SER A 21 -20.98 -26.75 -18.26
CA SER A 21 -21.30 -25.64 -17.36
C SER A 21 -20.31 -25.51 -16.20
N LEU A 22 -19.90 -26.63 -15.61
CA LEU A 22 -18.89 -26.66 -14.53
C LEU A 22 -17.51 -26.22 -15.03
N VAL A 23 -17.09 -26.68 -16.22
CA VAL A 23 -15.84 -26.25 -16.84
C VAL A 23 -15.87 -24.75 -17.13
N TYR A 24 -16.96 -24.25 -17.71
CA TYR A 24 -17.14 -22.82 -17.97
C TYR A 24 -17.10 -22.00 -16.68
N LEU A 25 -17.81 -22.42 -15.64
CA LEU A 25 -17.80 -21.76 -14.33
C LEU A 25 -16.39 -21.75 -13.72
N GLY A 26 -15.66 -22.86 -13.81
CA GLY A 26 -14.27 -22.94 -13.34
C GLY A 26 -13.34 -21.95 -14.06
N LEU A 27 -13.50 -21.80 -15.39
CA LEU A 27 -12.77 -20.81 -16.17
C LEU A 27 -13.20 -19.37 -15.80
N GLN A 28 -14.50 -19.13 -15.63
CA GLN A 28 -15.06 -17.84 -15.27
C GLN A 28 -14.55 -17.36 -13.90
N VAL A 29 -14.52 -18.23 -12.90
CA VAL A 29 -13.98 -17.92 -11.56
C VAL A 29 -12.48 -17.58 -11.63
N ARG A 30 -11.71 -18.32 -12.45
CA ARG A 30 -10.28 -18.02 -12.66
C ARG A 30 -10.08 -16.65 -13.33
N GLN A 31 -10.89 -16.32 -14.33
CA GLN A 31 -10.83 -15.02 -15.01
C GLN A 31 -11.25 -13.88 -14.06
N ALA A 32 -12.34 -14.05 -13.31
CA ALA A 32 -12.81 -13.09 -12.32
C ALA A 32 -11.72 -12.79 -11.27
N LYS A 33 -11.04 -13.82 -10.76
CA LYS A 33 -9.91 -13.66 -9.83
C LYS A 33 -8.78 -12.82 -10.43
N ARG A 34 -8.41 -13.06 -11.69
CA ARG A 34 -7.37 -12.28 -12.39
C ARG A 34 -7.79 -10.82 -12.59
N HIS A 35 -9.03 -10.57 -12.99
CA HIS A 35 -9.55 -9.21 -13.17
C HIS A 35 -9.62 -8.45 -11.84
N GLN A 36 -10.07 -9.09 -10.77
CA GLN A 36 -10.10 -8.50 -9.43
C GLN A 36 -8.68 -8.16 -8.95
N GLN A 37 -7.71 -9.05 -9.15
CA GLN A 37 -6.30 -8.76 -8.85
C GLN A 37 -5.74 -7.59 -9.65
N ALA A 38 -6.08 -7.48 -10.95
CA ALA A 38 -5.67 -6.37 -11.79
C ALA A 38 -6.30 -5.03 -11.32
N ALA A 39 -7.59 -5.04 -10.97
CA ALA A 39 -8.28 -3.87 -10.45
C ALA A 39 -7.71 -3.40 -9.10
N ILE A 40 -7.36 -4.33 -8.21
CA ILE A 40 -6.66 -4.01 -6.95
C ILE A 40 -5.31 -3.34 -7.25
N ARG A 41 -4.51 -3.90 -8.16
CA ARG A 41 -3.21 -3.31 -8.55
C ARG A 41 -3.37 -1.92 -9.16
N GLN A 42 -4.37 -1.71 -10.00
CA GLN A 42 -4.67 -0.41 -10.59
C GLN A 42 -5.09 0.61 -9.51
N GLY A 43 -6.01 0.24 -8.62
CA GLY A 43 -6.43 1.10 -7.51
C GLY A 43 -5.28 1.49 -6.58
N ARG A 44 -4.29 0.60 -6.39
CA ARG A 44 -3.05 0.95 -5.66
C ARG A 44 -2.19 1.93 -6.43
N ALA A 45 -1.96 1.70 -7.72
CA ALA A 45 -1.18 2.60 -8.55
C ALA A 45 -1.81 4.01 -8.57
N ASP A 46 -3.12 4.11 -8.73
CA ASP A 46 -3.85 5.38 -8.72
C ASP A 46 -3.72 6.11 -7.36
N ARG A 47 -3.81 5.37 -6.23
CA ARG A 47 -3.60 5.94 -4.89
C ARG A 47 -2.17 6.44 -4.69
N ILE A 48 -1.17 5.67 -5.08
CA ILE A 48 0.25 6.05 -4.96
C ILE A 48 0.53 7.28 -5.83
N VAL A 49 0.04 7.29 -7.07
CA VAL A 49 0.16 8.43 -7.98
C VAL A 49 -0.50 9.67 -7.37
N MET A 50 -1.70 9.56 -6.80
CA MET A 50 -2.36 10.66 -6.10
C MET A 50 -1.54 11.18 -4.91
N MET A 51 -0.95 10.30 -4.09
CA MET A 51 -0.07 10.70 -2.99
C MET A 51 1.18 11.42 -3.49
N CYS A 52 1.81 10.93 -4.56
CA CYS A 52 2.97 11.57 -5.19
C CYS A 52 2.62 12.94 -5.79
N PHE A 53 1.50 13.08 -6.49
CA PHE A 53 1.03 14.35 -7.05
C PHE A 53 0.67 15.37 -5.96
N SER A 54 0.15 14.90 -4.82
CA SER A 54 -0.12 15.78 -3.67
C SER A 54 1.16 16.41 -3.11
N GLY A 55 2.31 15.71 -3.21
CA GLY A 55 3.62 16.27 -2.85
C GLY A 55 4.23 17.22 -3.89
N GLY A 56 3.60 17.36 -5.07
CA GLY A 56 4.03 18.30 -6.10
C GLY A 56 3.55 19.74 -5.87
N ASP A 57 2.54 19.94 -5.02
CA ASP A 57 2.10 21.26 -4.57
C ASP A 57 3.10 21.78 -3.52
N PRO A 58 3.76 22.94 -3.75
CA PRO A 58 4.74 23.49 -2.81
C PRO A 58 4.21 23.69 -1.39
N ALA A 59 2.93 24.06 -1.23
CA ALA A 59 2.34 24.26 0.09
C ALA A 59 2.17 22.93 0.83
N VAL A 60 1.76 21.88 0.13
CA VAL A 60 1.65 20.54 0.71
C VAL A 60 3.03 19.96 1.00
N ALA A 61 4.01 20.16 0.11
CA ALA A 61 5.38 19.73 0.34
C ALA A 61 5.99 20.37 1.59
N ASP A 62 5.80 21.68 1.78
CA ASP A 62 6.25 22.38 3.00
C ASP A 62 5.52 21.86 4.25
N ALA A 63 4.19 21.67 4.16
CA ALA A 63 3.40 21.10 5.24
C ALA A 63 3.87 19.70 5.66
N VAL A 64 4.17 18.85 4.67
CA VAL A 64 4.65 17.48 4.91
C VAL A 64 6.04 17.49 5.51
N ALA A 65 6.95 18.33 5.01
CA ALA A 65 8.30 18.46 5.55
C ALA A 65 8.28 18.92 7.01
N LYS A 66 7.56 20.01 7.31
CA LYS A 66 7.38 20.52 8.69
C LYS A 66 6.67 19.51 9.58
N GLY A 67 5.64 18.84 9.04
CA GLY A 67 4.87 17.83 9.73
C GLY A 67 5.70 16.63 10.17
N TYR A 68 6.49 16.05 9.25
CA TYR A 68 7.40 14.94 9.57
C TYR A 68 8.46 15.33 10.60
N ALA A 69 9.07 16.49 10.41
CA ALA A 69 10.08 17.02 11.31
C ALA A 69 9.54 17.36 12.70
N GLY A 70 8.23 17.62 12.81
CA GLY A 70 7.63 18.16 14.03
C GLY A 70 8.08 19.58 14.30
N ALA A 71 8.16 20.42 13.26
CA ALA A 71 8.64 21.78 13.36
C ALA A 71 7.75 22.65 14.27
N ASP A 72 8.37 23.45 15.13
CA ASP A 72 7.66 24.31 16.09
C ASP A 72 6.83 25.42 15.41
N ASP A 73 7.19 25.78 14.17
CA ASP A 73 6.54 26.83 13.38
C ASP A 73 5.48 26.28 12.40
N ILE A 74 5.05 25.02 12.55
CA ILE A 74 3.99 24.46 11.72
C ILE A 74 2.67 25.20 11.95
N THR A 75 2.04 25.66 10.87
CA THR A 75 0.74 26.32 10.95
C THR A 75 -0.41 25.31 11.06
N GLU A 76 -1.59 25.76 11.49
CA GLU A 76 -2.79 24.91 11.56
C GLU A 76 -3.15 24.30 10.20
N THR A 77 -3.15 25.11 9.14
CA THR A 77 -3.42 24.64 7.77
C THR A 77 -2.44 23.55 7.34
N GLN A 78 -1.15 23.73 7.64
CA GLN A 78 -0.11 22.74 7.32
C GLN A 78 -0.29 21.47 8.13
N LEU A 79 -0.65 21.58 9.41
CA LEU A 79 -0.92 20.43 10.26
C LEU A 79 -2.13 19.62 9.74
N ILE A 80 -3.18 20.29 9.26
CA ILE A 80 -4.34 19.63 8.64
C ILE A 80 -3.93 18.91 7.35
N GLN A 81 -3.15 19.56 6.48
CA GLN A 81 -2.63 18.93 5.26
C GLN A 81 -1.81 17.68 5.61
N PHE A 82 -0.87 17.81 6.56
CA PHE A 82 -0.05 16.69 7.01
C PHE A 82 -0.88 15.55 7.61
N HIS A 83 -1.93 15.88 8.40
CA HIS A 83 -2.85 14.90 8.97
C HIS A 83 -3.50 14.02 7.89
N TYR A 84 -4.06 14.63 6.84
CA TYR A 84 -4.70 13.90 5.75
C TYR A 84 -3.72 13.07 4.93
N ILE A 85 -2.50 13.57 4.70
CA ILE A 85 -1.43 12.80 4.05
C ILE A 85 -1.07 11.57 4.88
N CYS A 86 -0.84 11.73 6.19
CA CYS A 86 -0.58 10.62 7.10
C CYS A 86 -1.73 9.60 7.12
N ARG A 87 -2.98 10.09 7.08
CA ARG A 87 -4.16 9.22 7.00
C ARG A 87 -4.15 8.36 5.74
N GLY A 88 -3.83 8.95 4.59
CA GLY A 88 -3.67 8.22 3.33
C GLY A 88 -2.57 7.14 3.42
N ILE A 89 -1.43 7.50 3.99
CA ILE A 89 -0.30 6.57 4.22
C ILE A 89 -0.73 5.38 5.09
N PHE A 90 -1.43 5.62 6.19
CA PHE A 90 -1.89 4.55 7.08
C PHE A 90 -2.91 3.62 6.41
N TYR A 91 -3.82 4.15 5.59
CA TYR A 91 -4.72 3.31 4.78
C TYR A 91 -3.96 2.48 3.76
N HIS A 92 -2.91 3.03 3.15
CA HIS A 92 -2.05 2.25 2.27
C HIS A 92 -1.37 1.09 3.03
N PHE A 93 -0.91 1.35 4.26
CA PHE A 93 -0.28 0.31 5.07
C PHE A 93 -1.25 -0.79 5.51
N GLU A 94 -2.48 -0.43 5.91
CA GLU A 94 -3.53 -1.39 6.27
C GLU A 94 -3.89 -2.29 5.07
N GLU A 95 -3.99 -1.68 3.89
CA GLU A 95 -4.26 -2.39 2.64
C GLU A 95 -3.16 -3.41 2.30
N GLU A 96 -1.88 -3.02 2.37
CA GLU A 96 -0.77 -3.96 2.12
C GLU A 96 -0.71 -5.08 3.17
N PHE A 97 -1.06 -4.79 4.43
CA PHE A 97 -1.19 -5.80 5.48
C PHE A 97 -2.26 -6.84 5.13
N PHE A 98 -3.46 -6.41 4.72
CA PHE A 98 -4.53 -7.35 4.37
C PHE A 98 -4.22 -8.19 3.13
N GLN A 99 -3.57 -7.60 2.14
CA GLN A 99 -3.21 -8.35 0.93
C GLN A 99 -2.13 -9.39 1.18
N HIS A 100 -1.20 -9.12 2.09
CA HIS A 100 -0.27 -10.14 2.55
C HIS A 100 -1.00 -11.26 3.29
N LYS A 101 -1.92 -10.91 4.20
CA LYS A 101 -2.76 -11.87 4.94
C LYS A 101 -3.60 -12.75 4.01
N GLU A 102 -4.07 -12.21 2.89
CA GLU A 102 -4.83 -12.93 1.86
C GLU A 102 -3.96 -13.69 0.85
N GLY A 103 -2.63 -13.66 0.98
CA GLY A 103 -1.70 -14.31 0.07
C GLY A 103 -1.59 -13.67 -1.32
N LEU A 104 -2.05 -12.42 -1.46
CA LEU A 104 -1.93 -11.63 -2.70
C LEU A 104 -0.56 -10.94 -2.82
N ALA A 105 0.05 -10.62 -1.68
CA ALA A 105 1.41 -10.12 -1.57
C ALA A 105 2.32 -11.19 -0.97
N ASN A 106 3.36 -11.59 -1.71
CA ASN A 106 4.32 -12.59 -1.22
C ASN A 106 5.19 -12.03 -0.09
N ASP A 107 5.80 -12.93 0.68
CA ASP A 107 6.57 -12.59 1.87
C ASP A 107 7.72 -11.62 1.55
N ALA A 108 8.47 -11.86 0.47
CA ALA A 108 9.60 -11.02 0.08
C ALA A 108 9.17 -9.57 -0.23
N TYR A 109 8.04 -9.39 -0.91
CA TYR A 109 7.48 -8.08 -1.17
C TYR A 109 7.02 -7.41 0.14
N TYR A 110 6.31 -8.15 0.99
CA TYR A 110 5.79 -7.61 2.25
C TYR A 110 6.93 -7.22 3.21
N GLU A 111 8.01 -8.01 3.26
CA GLU A 111 9.22 -7.66 4.01
C GLU A 111 9.87 -6.37 3.50
N SER A 112 9.95 -6.19 2.18
CA SER A 112 10.46 -4.95 1.58
C SER A 112 9.59 -3.75 1.93
N PHE A 113 8.26 -3.92 1.85
CA PHE A 113 7.29 -2.93 2.28
C PHE A 113 7.46 -2.55 3.75
N LEU A 114 7.56 -3.53 4.67
CA LEU A 114 7.79 -3.28 6.10
C LEU A 114 9.11 -2.55 6.37
N LYS A 115 10.17 -2.79 5.59
CA LYS A 115 11.43 -2.01 5.68
C LYS A 115 11.19 -0.54 5.34
N GLY A 116 10.43 -0.25 4.27
CA GLY A 116 10.02 1.11 3.92
C GLY A 116 9.19 1.78 5.01
N THR A 117 8.17 1.09 5.53
CA THR A 117 7.36 1.58 6.65
C THR A 117 8.20 1.87 7.89
N LYS A 118 9.20 1.04 8.21
CA LYS A 118 10.14 1.27 9.33
C LYS A 118 10.93 2.56 9.18
N LEU A 119 11.33 2.93 7.97
CA LEU A 119 12.03 4.20 7.73
C LEU A 119 11.12 5.38 8.09
N MET A 120 9.88 5.37 7.59
CA MET A 120 8.89 6.41 7.88
C MET A 120 8.52 6.46 9.37
N ALA A 121 8.43 5.30 10.03
CA ALA A 121 8.13 5.16 11.46
C ALA A 121 9.19 5.73 12.40
N CYS A 122 10.36 6.11 11.88
CA CYS A 122 11.38 6.84 12.63
C CYS A 122 11.09 8.34 12.72
N GLU A 123 10.23 8.90 11.86
CA GLU A 123 9.94 10.33 11.86
C GLU A 123 9.01 10.71 13.02
N PRO A 124 9.37 11.71 13.86
CA PRO A 124 8.57 12.10 15.03
C PRO A 124 7.12 12.44 14.68
N GLY A 125 6.91 13.20 13.60
CA GLY A 125 5.58 13.61 13.14
C GLY A 125 4.66 12.44 12.82
N LEU A 126 5.17 11.41 12.13
CA LEU A 126 4.39 10.23 11.80
C LEU A 126 3.99 9.45 13.05
N ARG A 127 4.87 9.34 14.04
CA ARG A 127 4.59 8.65 15.31
C ARG A 127 3.50 9.36 16.11
N VAL A 128 3.46 10.70 16.08
CA VAL A 128 2.39 11.50 16.70
C VAL A 128 1.07 11.27 15.95
N GLN A 129 1.07 11.38 14.62
CA GLN A 129 -0.12 11.16 13.80
C GLN A 129 -0.69 9.75 13.96
N TRP A 130 0.17 8.72 14.02
CA TRP A 130 -0.28 7.35 14.29
C TRP A 130 -1.03 7.27 15.62
N ARG A 131 -0.48 7.83 16.69
CA ARG A 131 -1.13 7.82 18.01
C ARG A 131 -2.51 8.50 18.00
N GLN A 132 -2.68 9.56 17.22
CA GLN A 132 -3.95 10.27 17.09
C GLN A 132 -4.97 9.50 16.24
N GLN A 133 -4.52 8.75 15.23
CA GLN A 133 -5.40 8.14 14.24
C GLN A 133 -5.65 6.63 14.46
N ARG A 134 -4.82 5.94 15.27
CA ARG A 134 -4.85 4.47 15.44
C ARG A 134 -6.21 3.88 15.84
N ALA A 135 -7.05 4.66 16.54
CA ALA A 135 -8.38 4.21 16.95
C ALA A 135 -9.35 3.99 15.79
N GLY A 136 -9.07 4.56 14.61
CA GLY A 136 -9.88 4.39 13.40
C GLY A 136 -9.51 3.18 12.54
N PHE A 137 -8.49 2.41 12.91
CA PHE A 137 -7.99 1.26 12.15
C PHE A 137 -8.34 -0.06 12.84
N VAL A 138 -8.29 -1.16 12.09
CA VAL A 138 -8.61 -2.49 12.66
C VAL A 138 -7.59 -2.89 13.73
N PRO A 139 -8.00 -3.57 14.84
CA PRO A 139 -7.10 -3.86 15.96
C PRO A 139 -5.87 -4.68 15.59
N GLU A 140 -6.00 -5.63 14.66
CA GLU A 140 -4.88 -6.48 14.22
C GLU A 140 -3.79 -5.66 13.51
N PHE A 141 -4.19 -4.78 12.59
CA PHE A 141 -3.25 -3.89 11.90
C PHE A 141 -2.62 -2.90 12.87
N ALA A 142 -3.42 -2.35 13.79
CA ALA A 142 -2.91 -1.44 14.82
C ALA A 142 -1.81 -2.10 15.67
N ALA A 143 -1.99 -3.37 16.05
CA ALA A 143 -0.98 -4.14 16.78
C ALA A 143 0.32 -4.34 15.98
N VAL A 144 0.23 -4.55 14.65
CA VAL A 144 1.40 -4.65 13.77
C VAL A 144 2.16 -3.33 13.74
N MET A 145 1.47 -2.22 13.56
CA MET A 145 2.07 -0.88 13.56
C MET A 145 2.69 -0.54 14.92
N ASP A 146 2.02 -0.84 16.03
CA ASP A 146 2.53 -0.59 17.37
C ASP A 146 3.81 -1.41 17.64
N LYS A 147 3.84 -2.68 17.22
CA LYS A 147 5.03 -3.53 17.29
C LYS A 147 6.17 -2.96 16.45
N LEU A 148 5.87 -2.48 15.24
CA LEU A 148 6.85 -1.88 14.34
C LEU A 148 7.43 -0.58 14.94
N LEU A 149 6.59 0.26 15.54
CA LEU A 149 6.99 1.50 16.21
C LEU A 149 7.80 1.26 17.48
N ALA A 150 7.54 0.17 18.20
CA ALA A 150 8.33 -0.23 19.36
C ALA A 150 9.75 -0.71 18.97
N GLN A 151 9.93 -1.17 17.74
CA GLN A 151 11.23 -1.61 17.20
C GLN A 151 12.06 -0.46 16.61
N THR A 152 11.47 0.73 16.44
CA THR A 152 12.14 1.90 15.86
C THR A 152 12.27 3.01 16.89
N GLN A 153 13.41 3.70 16.86
CA GLN A 153 13.60 4.92 17.64
C GLN A 153 13.28 6.14 16.79
N PRO A 154 12.66 7.19 17.39
CA PRO A 154 12.54 8.48 16.73
C PRO A 154 13.94 8.97 16.33
N ARG A 155 14.10 9.38 15.08
CA ARG A 155 15.33 10.05 14.63
C ARG A 155 15.07 11.56 14.63
N LEU A 156 16.12 12.33 14.89
CA LEU A 156 16.13 13.74 14.51
C LEU A 156 15.93 13.79 13.00
N HIS A 157 14.96 14.59 12.55
CA HIS A 157 14.72 14.75 11.13
C HIS A 157 16.03 15.20 10.45
N SER A 158 16.42 14.44 9.44
CA SER A 158 17.68 14.67 8.75
C SER A 158 17.55 15.88 7.83
N ASP A 159 18.58 16.74 7.74
CA ASP A 159 18.67 17.73 6.68
C ASP A 159 18.96 17.01 5.35
N ALA A 160 17.88 16.50 4.74
CA ALA A 160 17.92 15.74 3.51
C ALA A 160 18.50 16.57 2.34
N LEU A 161 18.28 17.88 2.34
CA LEU A 161 18.81 18.77 1.31
C LEU A 161 20.33 18.91 1.43
N ALA A 162 20.85 19.09 2.65
CA ALA A 162 22.29 19.11 2.88
C ALA A 162 22.95 17.79 2.51
N GLN A 163 22.36 16.66 2.90
CA GLN A 163 22.87 15.33 2.55
C GLN A 163 22.88 15.08 1.04
N TRP A 164 21.79 15.45 0.35
CA TRP A 164 21.71 15.34 -1.10
C TRP A 164 22.76 16.22 -1.79
N LYS A 165 22.94 17.47 -1.34
CA LYS A 165 23.98 18.37 -1.87
C LYS A 165 25.38 17.78 -1.69
N ALA A 166 25.67 17.21 -0.53
CA ALA A 166 26.95 16.56 -0.25
C ALA A 166 27.16 15.33 -1.16
N ALA A 167 26.15 14.49 -1.35
CA ALA A 167 26.21 13.34 -2.24
C ALA A 167 26.45 13.75 -3.70
N ILE A 168 25.74 14.77 -4.19
CA ILE A 168 25.96 15.31 -5.55
C ILE A 168 27.37 15.88 -5.71
N ALA A 169 27.90 16.56 -4.69
CA ALA A 169 29.27 17.06 -4.73
C ALA A 169 30.29 15.92 -4.83
N ALA A 170 30.08 14.82 -4.09
CA ALA A 170 30.93 13.64 -4.16
C ALA A 170 30.90 12.99 -5.56
N GLU A 171 29.71 12.81 -6.14
CA GLU A 171 29.56 12.25 -7.50
C GLU A 171 30.22 13.12 -8.57
N LYS A 172 30.09 14.46 -8.46
CA LYS A 172 30.75 15.39 -9.38
C LYS A 172 32.27 15.34 -9.28
N ALA A 173 32.81 15.10 -8.09
CA ALA A 173 34.26 14.98 -7.90
C ALA A 173 34.81 13.73 -8.63
N VAL A 174 34.09 12.61 -8.60
CA VAL A 174 34.46 11.40 -9.35
C VAL A 174 34.50 11.65 -10.86
N GLY A 175 33.54 12.42 -11.39
CA GLY A 175 33.50 12.76 -12.81
C GLY A 175 34.53 13.81 -13.26
N ALA A 176 35.19 14.50 -12.32
CA ALA A 176 36.23 15.49 -12.63
C ALA A 176 37.64 14.87 -12.72
N ASP A 177 37.80 13.64 -12.24
CA ASP A 177 39.05 12.86 -12.29
C ASP A 177 39.17 11.96 -13.55
N VAL A 178 38.25 12.11 -14.52
CA VAL A 178 38.20 11.42 -15.83
C VAL A 178 38.45 12.41 -16.96
#